data_AF-A0A0L0F9C7-F1
#
_entry.id   AF-A0A0L0F9C7-F1
#
_cell.length_a   1.000
_cell.length_b   1.000
_cell.length_c   1.000
_cell.angle_alpha   90.00
_cell.angle_beta   90.00
_cell.angle_gamma   90.00
#
_symmetry.space_group_name_H-M   'P 1'
#
loop_
_entity.id
_entity.type
_entity.pdbx_description
1 polymer ?
#
loop_
_entity_poly.entity_id
_entity_poly.type
_entity_poly.pdbx_seq_one_letter_code
_entity_poly.pdbx_strand_id
1 'polypeptide(L)'
;VLDGDEECDSFWEVFGGQAEVKSAEEGGCDTQVNEPGPSKLFRISDSDGEIEVDLEKEGELSKDDLDTNDVFLVDAGGLALFIWVGDGASLEEKANAFQIANKYIALNELPHTVPVSRVTESNTSKAFDALMDN
;
A
#
# COMPACT_ATOMS: atom_id res chain seq x y z
N VAL A 1 -20.57 -34.27 2.88
CA VAL A 1 -21.24 -34.17 4.19
C VAL A 1 -20.30 -34.76 5.22
N LEU A 2 -20.15 -34.10 6.38
CA LEU A 2 -19.29 -34.41 7.55
C LEU A 2 -17.79 -34.06 7.33
N ASP A 3 -17.02 -33.48 8.26
CA ASP A 3 -17.20 -32.95 9.63
C ASP A 3 -15.84 -32.31 10.04
N GLY A 4 -15.80 -31.46 11.08
CA GLY A 4 -14.61 -31.35 11.92
C GLY A 4 -14.08 -29.95 12.23
N ASP A 5 -14.79 -29.24 13.11
CA ASP A 5 -14.27 -28.21 14.00
C ASP A 5 -12.96 -28.65 14.68
N GLU A 6 -11.89 -27.85 14.57
CA GLU A 6 -10.81 -27.76 15.56
C GLU A 6 -9.92 -26.53 15.26
N GLU A 7 -10.46 -25.32 15.47
CA GLU A 7 -9.65 -24.10 15.51
C GLU A 7 -9.70 -23.46 16.91
N CYS A 8 -8.87 -24.03 17.79
CA CYS A 8 -7.98 -23.35 18.73
C CYS A 8 -8.59 -22.25 19.62
N ASP A 9 -9.17 -22.66 20.77
CA ASP A 9 -9.54 -21.80 21.91
C ASP A 9 -8.44 -20.81 22.34
N SER A 10 -7.16 -21.16 22.12
CA SER A 10 -6.01 -20.30 22.42
C SER A 10 -6.00 -18.97 21.65
N PHE A 11 -6.73 -18.88 20.55
CA PHE A 11 -6.91 -17.64 19.79
C PHE A 11 -7.74 -16.61 20.59
N TRP A 12 -8.78 -17.04 21.30
CA TRP A 12 -9.72 -16.14 22.01
C TRP A 12 -9.23 -15.73 23.40
N GLU A 13 -8.37 -16.51 24.04
CA GLU A 13 -7.78 -16.12 25.33
C GLU A 13 -6.91 -14.86 25.21
N VAL A 14 -6.24 -14.66 24.07
CA VAL A 14 -5.47 -13.44 23.79
C VAL A 14 -6.37 -12.19 23.71
N PHE A 15 -7.62 -12.36 23.29
CA PHE A 15 -8.60 -11.28 23.19
C PHE A 15 -9.51 -11.13 24.43
N GLY A 16 -9.24 -11.88 25.51
CA GLY A 16 -9.98 -11.77 26.77
C GLY A 16 -11.21 -12.68 26.88
N GLY A 17 -11.30 -13.73 26.05
CA GLY A 17 -12.37 -14.73 26.06
C GLY A 17 -13.39 -14.55 24.94
N GLN A 18 -14.03 -15.66 24.55
CA GLN A 18 -15.01 -15.70 23.46
C GLN A 18 -16.33 -15.04 23.90
N ALA A 19 -16.53 -13.78 23.53
CA ALA A 19 -17.83 -13.12 23.63
C ALA A 19 -18.67 -13.44 22.39
N GLU A 20 -19.99 -13.62 22.59
CA GLU A 20 -21.00 -13.95 21.58
C GLU A 20 -20.82 -13.09 20.31
N VAL A 21 -20.40 -13.72 19.20
CA VAL A 21 -20.25 -13.02 17.93
C VAL A 21 -21.63 -12.62 17.43
N LYS A 22 -21.93 -11.32 17.53
CA LYS A 22 -23.16 -10.76 16.96
C LYS A 22 -23.13 -10.90 15.44
N SER A 23 -24.31 -11.14 14.86
CA SER A 23 -24.54 -11.25 13.42
C SER A 23 -23.93 -10.08 12.64
N ALA A 24 -23.54 -10.37 11.38
CA ALA A 24 -22.74 -9.57 10.45
C ALA A 24 -23.27 -8.17 10.04
N GLU A 25 -24.14 -7.55 10.84
CA GLU A 25 -24.82 -6.28 10.55
C GLU A 25 -24.22 -5.08 11.32
N GLU A 26 -23.19 -5.30 12.15
CA GLU A 26 -22.43 -4.24 12.85
C GLU A 26 -20.97 -4.13 12.38
N GLY A 27 -20.65 -4.64 11.18
CA GLY A 27 -19.44 -4.26 10.47
C GLY A 27 -19.57 -2.80 10.05
N GLY A 28 -18.84 -1.92 10.72
CA GLY A 28 -18.89 -0.48 10.44
C GLY A 28 -18.65 -0.18 8.96
N CYS A 29 -19.72 0.23 8.28
CA CYS A 29 -19.75 0.98 7.03
C CYS A 29 -18.71 0.57 5.96
N ASP A 30 -19.01 -0.50 5.22
CA ASP A 30 -18.44 -0.80 3.89
C ASP A 30 -18.77 0.29 2.81
N THR A 31 -19.30 1.45 3.21
CA THR A 31 -20.05 2.36 2.31
C THR A 31 -19.41 3.73 2.15
N GLN A 32 -18.10 3.86 2.41
CA GLN A 32 -17.38 5.09 2.05
C GLN A 32 -15.98 4.84 1.49
N VAL A 33 -15.81 3.76 0.72
CA VAL A 33 -14.83 3.80 -0.36
C VAL A 33 -15.42 4.71 -1.43
N ASN A 34 -14.97 5.96 -1.47
CA ASN A 34 -15.00 6.72 -2.72
C ASN A 34 -14.50 5.78 -3.81
N GLU A 35 -15.20 5.66 -4.93
CA GLU A 35 -14.77 4.80 -6.04
C GLU A 35 -13.27 4.95 -6.23
N PRO A 36 -12.48 3.85 -6.12
CA PRO A 36 -11.04 3.97 -6.15
C PRO A 36 -10.66 4.68 -7.45
N GLY A 37 -9.92 5.77 -7.31
CA GLY A 37 -9.42 6.51 -8.44
C GLY A 37 -8.49 5.65 -9.30
N PRO A 38 -8.07 6.14 -10.48
CA PRO A 38 -7.03 5.45 -11.24
C PRO A 38 -5.76 5.32 -10.38
N SER A 39 -5.11 4.15 -10.45
CA SER A 39 -3.83 3.94 -9.79
C SER A 39 -2.79 4.88 -10.40
N LYS A 40 -1.88 5.42 -9.61
CA LYS A 40 -0.82 6.32 -10.10
C LYS A 40 0.54 5.83 -9.63
N LEU A 41 1.52 5.91 -10.50
CA LEU A 41 2.90 5.56 -10.26
C LEU A 41 3.73 6.83 -10.39
N PHE A 42 4.40 7.20 -9.30
CA PHE A 42 5.35 8.30 -9.27
C PHE A 42 6.76 7.75 -9.10
N ARG A 43 7.70 8.22 -9.90
CA ARG A 43 9.12 7.95 -9.75
C ARG A 43 9.76 9.02 -8.89
N ILE A 44 10.63 8.60 -7.97
CA ILE A 44 11.43 9.46 -7.10
C ILE A 44 12.89 9.15 -7.44
N SER A 45 13.56 10.10 -8.09
CA SER A 45 14.95 9.96 -8.54
C SER A 45 15.82 11.12 -8.05
N ASP A 46 17.09 10.85 -7.74
CA ASP A 46 18.11 11.89 -7.43
C ASP A 46 19.14 12.11 -8.56
N SER A 47 18.84 11.65 -9.78
CA SER A 47 19.78 11.63 -10.92
C SER A 47 20.41 12.98 -11.29
N ASP A 48 19.70 14.10 -11.10
CA ASP A 48 20.19 15.45 -11.40
C ASP A 48 20.89 16.14 -10.20
N GLY A 49 21.04 15.42 -9.08
CA GLY A 49 21.63 15.93 -7.83
C GLY A 49 20.62 16.60 -6.90
N GLU A 50 19.34 16.64 -7.28
CA GLU A 50 18.21 17.01 -6.45
C GLU A 50 17.10 15.96 -6.57
N ILE A 51 16.29 15.82 -5.53
CA ILE A 51 15.19 14.84 -5.50
C ILE A 51 14.04 15.34 -6.36
N GLU A 52 13.79 14.64 -7.46
CA GLU A 52 12.68 14.90 -8.38
C GLU A 52 11.59 13.84 -8.22
N VAL A 53 10.34 14.26 -8.42
CA VAL A 53 9.17 13.39 -8.31
C VAL A 53 8.31 13.57 -9.54
N ASP A 54 8.27 12.55 -10.39
CA ASP A 54 7.58 12.58 -11.68
C ASP A 54 6.46 11.55 -11.72
N LEU A 55 5.33 11.91 -12.33
CA LEU A 55 4.26 10.94 -12.63
C LEU A 55 4.71 10.09 -13.82
N GLU A 56 5.06 8.84 -13.55
CA GLU A 56 5.53 7.92 -14.60
C GLU A 56 4.36 7.25 -15.33
N LYS A 57 3.31 6.88 -14.58
CA LYS A 57 2.14 6.19 -15.17
C LYS A 57 0.86 6.41 -14.38
N GLU A 58 -0.27 6.40 -15.07
CA GLU A 58 -1.61 6.38 -14.47
C GLU A 58 -2.45 5.26 -15.09
N GLY A 59 -3.31 4.63 -14.27
CA GLY A 59 -4.15 3.50 -14.67
C GLY A 59 -3.51 2.15 -14.43
N GLU A 60 -3.26 1.40 -15.51
CA GLU A 60 -2.76 0.02 -15.45
C GLU A 60 -1.25 0.02 -15.18
N LEU A 61 -0.87 -0.41 -13.98
CA LEU A 61 0.52 -0.46 -13.54
C LEU A 61 1.09 -1.87 -13.76
N SER A 62 2.31 -1.97 -14.27
CA SER A 62 3.07 -3.22 -14.37
C SER A 62 4.36 -3.12 -13.56
N LYS A 63 4.89 -4.27 -13.15
CA LYS A 63 6.24 -4.37 -12.56
C LYS A 63 7.33 -3.95 -13.53
N ASP A 64 7.09 -4.03 -14.83
CA ASP A 64 8.02 -3.56 -15.86
C ASP A 64 8.19 -2.03 -15.87
N ASP A 65 7.26 -1.29 -15.27
CA ASP A 65 7.35 0.16 -15.12
C ASP A 65 8.20 0.56 -13.88
N LEU A 66 8.80 -0.38 -13.15
CA LEU A 66 9.62 -0.09 -11.96
C LEU A 66 11.11 -0.22 -12.29
N ASP A 67 11.91 0.79 -11.90
CA ASP A 67 13.36 0.78 -12.06
C ASP A 67 14.09 0.44 -10.74
N THR A 68 14.92 -0.60 -10.75
CA THR A 68 15.72 -1.06 -9.60
C THR A 68 16.64 0.04 -9.01
N ASN A 69 17.00 1.05 -9.77
CA ASN A 69 17.91 2.12 -9.33
C ASN A 69 17.18 3.28 -8.65
N ASP A 70 15.85 3.30 -8.62
CA ASP A 70 15.07 4.42 -8.10
C ASP A 70 14.03 3.97 -7.05
N VAL A 71 13.35 4.94 -6.45
CA VAL A 71 12.23 4.70 -5.54
C VAL A 71 10.93 5.10 -6.22
N PHE A 72 9.87 4.33 -6.01
CA PHE A 72 8.57 4.57 -6.61
C PHE A 72 7.50 4.74 -5.53
N LEU A 73 6.59 5.68 -5.74
CA LEU A 73 5.39 5.85 -4.94
C LEU A 73 4.18 5.42 -5.77
N VAL A 74 3.45 4.44 -5.26
CA VAL A 74 2.28 3.85 -5.91
C VAL A 74 1.04 4.22 -5.13
N ASP A 75 0.13 4.92 -5.79
CA ASP A 75 -1.19 5.23 -5.29
C ASP A 75 -2.20 4.21 -5.83
N ALA A 76 -2.81 3.43 -4.93
CA ALA A 76 -3.86 2.47 -5.26
C ALA A 76 -5.24 3.14 -5.26
N GLY A 77 -5.38 4.24 -5.99
CA GLY A 77 -6.64 4.97 -6.13
C GLY A 77 -7.16 5.59 -4.84
N GLY A 78 -6.27 5.98 -3.91
CA GLY A 78 -6.62 6.55 -2.61
C GLY A 78 -6.98 5.53 -1.52
N LEU A 79 -6.94 4.22 -1.81
CA LEU A 79 -7.17 3.18 -0.81
C LEU A 79 -5.94 2.87 0.03
N ALA A 80 -4.76 2.87 -0.61
CA ALA A 80 -3.48 2.57 0.00
C ALA A 80 -2.36 3.26 -0.79
N LEU A 81 -1.28 3.62 -0.10
CA LEU A 81 -0.04 4.06 -0.73
C LEU A 81 1.06 3.03 -0.48
N PHE A 82 1.78 2.68 -1.54
CA PHE A 82 2.95 1.82 -1.45
C PHE A 82 4.20 2.58 -1.88
N ILE A 83 5.24 2.51 -1.05
CA ILE A 83 6.57 3.00 -1.40
C ILE A 83 7.38 1.78 -1.83
N TRP A 84 7.61 1.64 -3.13
CA TRP A 84 8.48 0.60 -3.66
C TRP A 84 9.91 1.12 -3.72
N VAL A 85 10.84 0.35 -3.17
CA VAL A 85 12.25 0.74 -3.05
C VAL A 85 13.09 -0.23 -3.87
N GLY A 86 13.71 0.28 -4.92
CA GLY A 86 14.67 -0.46 -5.72
C GLY A 86 15.91 -0.86 -4.91
N ASP A 87 16.55 -1.97 -5.28
CA ASP A 87 17.78 -2.43 -4.62
C ASP A 87 18.92 -1.40 -4.80
N GLY A 88 19.02 -0.82 -5.99
CA GLY A 88 20.01 0.17 -6.39
C GLY A 88 19.73 1.60 -5.94
N ALA A 89 18.54 1.87 -5.38
CA ALA A 89 18.13 3.22 -4.99
C ALA A 89 19.05 3.88 -3.95
N SER A 90 19.25 5.18 -4.09
CA SER A 90 20.08 6.02 -3.25
C SER A 90 19.50 6.18 -1.84
N LEU A 91 20.37 6.46 -0.87
CA LEU A 91 19.94 6.67 0.52
C LEU A 91 19.11 7.94 0.68
N GLU A 92 19.37 8.96 -0.15
CA GLU A 92 18.60 10.21 -0.17
C GLU A 92 17.17 9.98 -0.69
N GLU A 93 17.00 9.23 -1.79
CA GLU A 93 15.67 8.85 -2.30
C GLU A 93 14.88 8.08 -1.25
N LYS A 94 15.50 7.07 -0.63
CA LYS A 94 14.89 6.25 0.44
C LYS A 94 14.46 7.09 1.64
N ALA A 95 15.25 8.10 2.02
CA ALA A 95 14.95 9.00 3.13
C ALA A 95 13.80 9.96 2.80
N ASN A 96 13.77 10.48 1.56
CA ASN A 96 12.75 11.42 1.11
C ASN A 96 11.43 10.74 0.74
N ALA A 97 11.44 9.45 0.39
CA ALA A 97 10.27 8.72 -0.08
C ALA A 97 9.06 8.80 0.86
N PHE A 98 9.28 8.64 2.17
CA PHE A 98 8.20 8.79 3.16
C PHE A 98 7.70 10.22 3.29
N GLN A 99 8.59 11.21 3.15
CA GLN A 99 8.19 12.61 3.20
C GLN A 99 7.37 12.98 1.97
N ILE A 100 7.75 12.48 0.79
CA ILE A 100 7.02 12.63 -0.47
C ILE A 100 5.66 11.96 -0.38
N ALA A 101 5.59 10.73 0.14
CA ALA A 101 4.32 10.04 0.38
C ALA A 101 3.36 10.85 1.28
N ASN A 102 3.87 11.38 2.40
CA ASN A 102 3.06 12.22 3.29
C ASN A 102 2.62 13.54 2.63
N LYS A 103 3.51 14.18 1.86
CA LYS A 103 3.16 15.38 1.07
C LYS A 103 2.08 15.05 0.03
N TYR A 104 2.16 13.89 -0.60
CA TYR A 104 1.18 13.43 -1.57
C TYR A 104 -0.20 13.24 -0.94
N ILE A 105 -0.28 12.62 0.25
CA ILE A 105 -1.53 12.51 1.02
C ILE A 105 -2.13 13.90 1.28
N ALA A 106 -1.30 14.83 1.77
CA ALA A 106 -1.73 16.19 2.07
C ALA A 106 -2.17 16.98 0.84
N LEU A 107 -1.50 16.78 -0.31
CA LEU A 107 -1.79 17.49 -1.56
C LEU A 107 -3.06 16.98 -2.24
N ASN A 108 -3.30 15.67 -2.21
CA ASN A 108 -4.46 15.04 -2.84
C ASN A 108 -5.67 14.95 -1.90
N GLU A 109 -5.61 15.61 -0.74
CA GLU A 109 -6.67 15.62 0.27
C GLU A 109 -7.13 14.19 0.65
N LEU A 110 -6.21 13.24 0.60
CA LEU A 110 -6.49 11.84 0.94
C LEU A 110 -6.74 11.73 2.45
N PRO A 111 -7.62 10.81 2.88
CA PRO A 111 -7.89 10.64 4.29
C PRO A 111 -6.60 10.23 5.02
N HIS A 112 -6.37 10.81 6.20
CA HIS A 112 -5.16 10.50 7.00
C HIS A 112 -5.12 9.05 7.50
N THR A 113 -6.17 8.27 7.24
CA THR A 113 -6.28 6.84 7.52
C THR A 113 -5.69 5.97 6.41
N VAL A 114 -5.25 6.55 5.28
CA VAL A 114 -4.66 5.78 4.19
C VAL A 114 -3.37 5.10 4.68
N PRO A 115 -3.26 3.77 4.61
CA PRO A 115 -2.07 3.05 5.00
C PRO A 115 -0.93 3.33 4.01
N VAL A 116 0.23 3.69 4.54
CA VAL A 116 1.48 3.82 3.77
C VAL A 116 2.37 2.62 4.08
N SER A 117 2.64 1.79 3.08
CA SER A 117 3.46 0.59 3.23
C SER A 117 4.73 0.69 2.40
N ARG A 118 5.89 0.38 2.99
CA ARG A 118 7.14 0.26 2.25
C ARG A 118 7.34 -1.18 1.80
N VAL A 119 7.60 -1.38 0.51
CA VAL A 119 8.00 -2.64 -0.11
C VAL A 119 9.37 -2.48 -0.76
N THR A 120 10.13 -3.57 -0.84
CA THR A 120 11.41 -3.58 -1.56
C THR A 120 11.31 -4.52 -2.74
N GLU A 121 12.13 -4.33 -3.77
CA GLU A 121 12.14 -5.21 -4.95
C GLU A 121 12.24 -6.71 -4.58
N SER A 122 13.12 -7.03 -3.63
CA SER A 122 13.34 -8.40 -3.14
C SER A 122 12.26 -8.90 -2.15
N ASN A 123 11.38 -8.02 -1.68
CA ASN A 123 10.33 -8.35 -0.70
C ASN A 123 9.08 -7.50 -0.96
N THR A 124 8.37 -7.86 -2.02
CA THR A 124 7.06 -7.28 -2.36
C THR A 124 5.97 -7.85 -1.45
N SER A 125 4.95 -7.04 -1.18
CA SER A 125 3.75 -7.50 -0.47
C SER A 125 2.76 -8.10 -1.48
N LYS A 126 2.01 -9.13 -1.08
CA LYS A 126 0.94 -9.70 -1.93
C LYS A 126 -0.07 -8.65 -2.41
N ALA A 127 -0.34 -7.64 -1.58
CA ALA A 127 -1.23 -6.54 -1.94
C ALA A 127 -0.64 -5.65 -3.05
N PHE A 128 0.67 -5.45 -3.03
CA PHE A 128 1.39 -4.72 -4.07
C PHE A 128 1.45 -5.54 -5.36
N ASP A 129 1.75 -6.84 -5.25
CA ASP A 129 1.78 -7.72 -6.41
C ASP A 129 0.41 -7.77 -7.11
N ALA A 130 -0.69 -7.91 -6.36
CA ALA A 130 -2.03 -7.89 -6.92
C ALA A 130 -2.41 -6.57 -7.59
N LEU A 131 -1.81 -5.45 -7.18
CA LEU A 131 -2.01 -4.15 -7.81
C LEU A 131 -1.27 -4.02 -9.15
N MET A 132 -0.14 -4.71 -9.28
CA MET A 132 0.74 -4.68 -10.45
C MET A 132 0.49 -5.82 -11.46
N ASP A 133 -0.41 -6.76 -11.15
CA ASP A 133 -0.70 -7.97 -11.95
C ASP A 133 -2.00 -7.81 -12.78
N ASN A 134 -2.32 -6.59 -13.23
CA ASN A 134 -3.56 -6.28 -13.94
C ASN A 134 -3.62 -6.90 -15.35
#